data_AF-A0A936BRJ4-F1
#
_entry.id   AF-A0A936BRJ4-F1
#
_cell.length_a   1.000
_cell.length_b   1.000
_cell.length_c   1.000
_cell.angle_alpha   90.00
_cell.angle_beta   90.00
_cell.angle_gamma   90.00
#
_symmetry.space_group_name_H-M   'P 1'
#
loop_
_entity.id
_entity.type
_entity.pdbx_description
1 polymer ?
#
loop_
_entity_poly.entity_id
_entity_poly.type
_entity_poly.pdbx_seq_one_letter_code
_entity_poly.pdbx_strand_id
1 'polypeptide(L)'
;MKKPTPDHAHLLGLGLDNQDGHKRVTNGEQFTLVGGSQETHERMTETVVKTFEDLKHRGKDLREVEPKELGDLIRKNTPAE
;
A
#
# COMPACT_ATOMS: atom_id res chain seq x y z
N MET A 1 1.03 -15.19 -23.90
CA MET A 1 0.67 -16.14 -22.82
C MET A 1 0.28 -15.32 -21.60
N LYS A 2 -0.90 -15.51 -21.01
CA LYS A 2 -1.30 -14.83 -19.76
C LYS A 2 -0.44 -15.42 -18.63
N LYS A 3 0.25 -14.60 -17.84
CA LYS A 3 0.99 -15.08 -16.66
C LYS A 3 -0.01 -15.69 -15.67
N PRO A 4 0.36 -16.76 -14.95
CA PRO A 4 -0.48 -17.30 -13.88
C PRO A 4 -0.69 -16.23 -12.80
N THR A 5 -1.95 -15.95 -12.47
CA THR A 5 -2.33 -15.09 -11.35
C THR A 5 -2.09 -15.84 -10.04
N PRO A 6 -1.35 -15.27 -9.07
CA PRO A 6 -1.12 -15.90 -7.78
C PRO A 6 -2.43 -16.04 -6.99
N ASP A 7 -2.56 -17.14 -6.23
CA ASP A 7 -3.75 -17.40 -5.42
C ASP A 7 -3.96 -16.33 -4.33
N HIS A 8 -2.87 -15.74 -3.84
CA HIS A 8 -2.86 -14.72 -2.79
C HIS A 8 -1.85 -13.61 -3.12
N ALA A 9 -2.19 -12.36 -2.79
CA ALA A 9 -1.28 -11.22 -2.85
C ALA A 9 -1.52 -10.30 -1.65
N HIS A 10 -0.43 -9.72 -1.11
CA HIS A 10 -0.48 -8.83 0.05
C HIS A 10 0.55 -7.71 -0.07
N LEU A 11 0.17 -6.46 0.17
CA LEU A 11 1.06 -5.31 0.17
C LEU A 11 1.57 -5.03 1.59
N LEU A 12 2.88 -5.09 1.80
CA LEU A 12 3.51 -4.72 3.07
C LEU A 12 4.19 -3.36 2.95
N GLY A 13 3.82 -2.41 3.82
CA GLY A 13 4.48 -1.11 3.96
C GLY A 13 5.18 -0.98 5.32
N LEU A 14 6.42 -0.49 5.30
CA LEU A 14 7.28 -0.36 6.49
C LEU A 14 7.76 1.08 6.64
N GLY A 15 7.46 1.69 7.78
CA GLY A 15 8.03 2.97 8.20
C GLY A 15 9.16 2.76 9.20
N LEU A 16 10.33 3.36 8.94
CA LEU A 16 11.57 3.12 9.70
C LEU A 16 12.14 4.37 10.37
N ASP A 17 11.38 5.46 10.38
CA ASP A 17 11.76 6.78 10.92
C ASP A 17 11.18 7.05 12.32
N ASN A 18 10.67 6.02 13.01
CA ASN A 18 10.08 6.20 14.31
C ASN A 18 11.13 6.51 15.40
N GLN A 19 10.89 7.57 16.19
CA GLN A 19 11.76 7.98 17.31
C GLN A 19 11.00 8.14 18.63
N ASP A 20 9.66 8.01 18.62
CA ASP A 20 8.81 8.31 19.79
C ASP A 20 8.44 7.07 20.63
N GLY A 21 8.90 5.88 20.23
CA GLY A 21 8.63 4.63 20.93
C GLY A 21 7.22 4.06 20.72
N HIS A 22 6.36 4.70 19.92
CA HIS A 22 5.01 4.20 19.63
C HIS A 22 5.04 3.10 18.56
N LYS A 23 4.24 2.05 18.78
CA LYS A 23 3.98 1.02 17.79
C LYS A 23 2.77 1.43 16.94
N ARG A 24 2.99 1.60 15.64
CA ARG A 24 1.92 1.92 14.67
C ARG A 24 1.69 0.73 13.75
N VAL A 25 0.44 0.27 13.63
CA VAL A 25 0.06 -0.86 12.78
C VAL A 25 -1.32 -0.58 12.19
N THR A 26 -1.43 -0.66 10.86
CA THR A 26 -2.70 -0.59 10.13
C THR A 26 -2.85 -1.85 9.28
N ASN A 27 -3.98 -2.54 9.41
CA ASN A 27 -4.29 -3.76 8.66
C ASN A 27 -5.49 -3.54 7.75
N GLY A 28 -5.36 -3.92 6.49
CA GLY A 28 -6.44 -4.04 5.52
C GLY A 28 -6.53 -5.48 4.99
N GLU A 29 -7.53 -5.73 4.14
CA GLU A 29 -7.80 -7.07 3.60
C GLU A 29 -6.62 -7.64 2.79
N GLN A 30 -5.92 -6.78 2.05
CA GLN A 30 -4.79 -7.16 1.20
C GLN A 30 -3.54 -6.29 1.45
N PHE A 31 -3.46 -5.61 2.60
CA PHE A 31 -2.27 -4.85 2.97
C PHE A 31 -2.04 -4.77 4.49
N THR A 32 -0.78 -4.54 4.87
CA THR A 32 -0.39 -4.22 6.24
C THR A 32 0.65 -3.10 6.23
N LEU A 33 0.48 -2.11 7.10
CA LEU A 33 1.44 -1.06 7.36
C LEU A 33 1.99 -1.19 8.77
N VAL A 34 3.30 -1.10 8.94
CA VAL A 34 3.97 -1.24 10.23
C VAL A 34 5.01 -0.13 10.42
N GLY A 35 4.99 0.49 11.59
CA GLY A 35 6.01 1.46 12.00
C GLY A 35 5.84 2.83 11.35
N GLY A 36 6.91 3.61 11.41
CA GLY A 36 6.95 5.01 11.00
C GLY A 36 6.74 5.98 12.15
N SER A 37 7.25 7.21 11.98
CA SER A 37 6.80 8.36 12.75
C SER A 37 5.28 8.56 12.54
N GLN A 38 4.66 9.42 13.34
CA GLN A 38 3.23 9.73 13.15
C GLN A 38 2.95 10.20 11.73
N GLU A 39 3.71 11.17 11.26
CA GLU A 39 3.58 11.76 9.93
C GLU A 39 3.79 10.71 8.81
N THR A 40 4.88 9.92 8.90
CA THR A 40 5.15 8.88 7.91
C THR A 40 4.07 7.80 7.91
N HIS A 41 3.57 7.39 9.07
CA HIS A 41 2.51 6.37 9.14
C HIS A 41 1.19 6.88 8.56
N GLU A 42 0.81 8.12 8.86
CA GLU A 42 -0.39 8.75 8.31
C GLU A 42 -0.28 8.87 6.79
N ARG A 43 0.86 9.34 6.27
CA ARG A 43 1.13 9.44 4.83
C ARG A 43 1.10 8.08 4.13
N MET A 44 1.70 7.03 4.72
CA MET A 44 1.61 5.66 4.21
C MET A 44 0.15 5.16 4.17
N THR A 45 -0.62 5.45 5.21
CA THR A 45 -2.03 5.03 5.33
C THR A 45 -2.86 5.66 4.23
N GLU A 46 -2.76 6.98 4.05
CA GLU A 46 -3.46 7.70 2.99
C GLU A 46 -3.08 7.15 1.59
N THR A 47 -1.78 6.97 1.35
CA THR A 47 -1.26 6.45 0.08
C THR A 47 -1.86 5.10 -0.28
N VAL A 48 -1.88 4.17 0.68
CA VAL A 48 -2.38 2.81 0.45
C VAL A 48 -3.90 2.80 0.29
N VAL A 49 -4.65 3.54 1.13
CA VAL A 49 -6.11 3.62 1.00
C VAL A 49 -6.50 4.12 -0.40
N LYS A 50 -5.92 5.23 -0.85
CA LYS A 50 -6.17 5.80 -2.19
C LYS A 50 -5.77 4.84 -3.32
N THR A 51 -4.65 4.12 -3.15
CA THR A 51 -4.20 3.11 -4.12
C THR A 51 -5.23 1.98 -4.27
N PHE A 52 -5.75 1.45 -3.17
CA PHE A 52 -6.76 0.38 -3.22
C PHE A 52 -8.12 0.87 -3.71
N GLU A 53 -8.49 2.12 -3.41
CA GLU A 53 -9.65 2.75 -4.03
C GLU A 53 -9.49 2.82 -5.55
N ASP A 54 -8.35 3.30 -6.06
CA ASP A 54 -8.05 3.34 -7.50
C ASP A 54 -8.13 1.94 -8.16
N LEU A 55 -7.60 0.90 -7.49
CA LEU A 55 -7.71 -0.48 -7.96
C LEU A 55 -9.15 -0.95 -8.05
N LYS A 56 -9.95 -0.67 -7.01
CA LYS A 56 -11.38 -0.99 -6.99
C LYS A 56 -12.15 -0.27 -8.09
N HIS A 57 -11.86 1.00 -8.34
CA HIS A 57 -12.46 1.76 -9.44
C HIS A 57 -12.10 1.19 -10.82
N ARG A 58 -10.91 0.58 -10.96
CA ARG A 58 -10.47 -0.12 -12.17
C ARG A 58 -11.01 -1.55 -12.28
N GLY A 59 -11.72 -2.04 -11.26
CA GLY A 59 -12.22 -3.42 -11.19
C GLY A 59 -11.10 -4.46 -11.13
N LYS A 60 -9.95 -4.10 -10.54
CA LYS A 60 -8.80 -5.01 -10.39
C LYS A 60 -8.55 -5.34 -8.92
N ASP A 61 -8.21 -6.60 -8.67
CA ASP A 61 -7.65 -7.06 -7.40
C ASP A 61 -6.11 -6.97 -7.41
N LEU A 62 -5.47 -6.88 -6.24
CA LEU A 62 -4.01 -6.87 -6.13
C LEU A 62 -3.33 -8.05 -6.86
N ARG A 63 -3.96 -9.22 -6.92
CA ARG A 63 -3.46 -10.43 -7.62
C ARG A 63 -3.41 -10.27 -9.15
N GLU A 64 -4.18 -9.33 -9.69
CA GLU A 64 -4.32 -9.10 -11.13
C GLU A 64 -3.47 -7.93 -11.63
N VAL A 65 -2.88 -7.17 -10.72
CA VAL A 65 -2.11 -5.96 -11.01
C VAL A 65 -0.64 -6.32 -11.17
N GLU A 66 -0.04 -5.92 -12.28
CA GLU A 66 1.41 -6.08 -12.48
C GLU A 66 2.17 -5.16 -11.49
N PRO A 67 3.31 -5.60 -10.93
CA PRO A 67 4.05 -4.83 -9.91
C PRO A 67 4.41 -3.41 -10.35
N LYS A 68 4.67 -3.21 -11.66
CA LYS A 68 4.96 -1.88 -12.21
C LYS A 68 3.73 -0.96 -12.14
N GLU A 69 2.55 -1.47 -12.54
CA GLU A 69 1.30 -0.70 -12.46
C GLU A 69 0.97 -0.36 -11.00
N LEU A 70 1.16 -1.30 -10.07
CA LEU A 70 0.98 -1.06 -8.65
C LEU A 70 1.94 0.04 -8.15
N GLY A 71 3.22 -0.02 -8.53
CA GLY A 71 4.20 0.98 -8.17
C GLY A 71 3.89 2.38 -8.73
N ASP A 72 3.34 2.45 -9.93
CA ASP A 72 2.91 3.71 -10.55
C ASP A 72 1.68 4.29 -9.83
N LEU A 73 0.73 3.43 -9.43
CA LEU A 73 -0.42 3.82 -8.61
C LEU A 73 -0.02 4.32 -7.23
N ILE A 74 0.90 3.62 -6.56
CA ILE A 74 1.44 4.05 -5.27
C ILE A 74 2.05 5.44 -5.42
N ARG A 75 2.96 5.65 -6.39
CA ARG A 75 3.58 6.97 -6.63
C ARG A 75 2.57 8.07 -6.94
N LYS A 76 1.54 7.77 -7.73
CA LYS A 76 0.46 8.71 -8.06
C LYS A 76 -0.30 9.14 -6.80
N ASN A 77 -0.54 8.20 -5.88
CA ASN A 77 -1.38 8.41 -4.70
C ASN A 77 -0.61 8.81 -3.45
N THR A 78 0.73 8.80 -3.49
CA THR A 78 1.57 9.36 -2.41
C THR A 78 1.43 10.88 -2.39
N PRO A 79 1.02 11.49 -1.26
CA PRO A 79 0.97 12.95 -1.13
C PRO A 79 2.33 13.59 -1.42
N ALA A 80 2.33 14.73 -2.10
CA ALA A 80 3.54 15.56 -2.22
C ALA A 80 3.94 16.11 -0.84
N GLU A 81 5.24 16.37 -0.66
CA GLU A 81 5.78 17.04 0.52
C GLU A 81 5.43 18.53 0.56
#